data_AF-A0A150SJJ2-F1
#
_entry.id   AF-A0A150SJJ2-F1
#
_cell.length_a   1.000
_cell.length_b   1.000
_cell.length_c   1.000
_cell.angle_alpha   90.00
_cell.angle_beta   90.00
_cell.angle_gamma   90.00
#
_symmetry.space_group_name_H-M   'P 1'
#
loop_
_entity.id
_entity.type
_entity.pdbx_description
1 polymer ?
#
loop_
_entity_poly.entity_id
_entity_poly.type
_entity_poly.pdbx_seq_one_letter_code
_entity_poly.pdbx_strand_id
1 'polypeptide(L)'
;MDQFSAHLDRGWDLVQRGDTRGAEASARRALELDPNSPEAHNLLGFVAALEGEGEEAIEAYRQAIALDDTYLEAMLNAAEVYIHPLGDFDQAIEMCDQALDLAEVDEEIIDALLLKFDALLGKGDLDEAAQVAARIPEGPYDNPNHTFLVGRAFYEIGQADKAAALIEEAALKDPRHAEAHYYLGLIRDERGDVRGATQAFLRSRELDVELGMPPWAPSRDGFMTLAQKTVAALNPVLRRYVEGAELYISDVPGMELVAEGVDPRALVLLDGLNADERERGLRGNAEVHPCARVFVYALNVARLAGSVEALDREINLALEREITATFLEAEQNERTEKELN
;
A
#
# COMPACT_ATOMS: atom_id res chain seq x y z
N MET A 1 23.01 3.73 -34.01
CA MET A 1 22.25 4.47 -32.99
C MET A 1 22.57 5.93 -33.19
N ASP A 2 21.58 6.75 -33.52
CA ASP A 2 21.78 8.20 -33.56
C ASP A 2 21.95 8.76 -32.14
N GLN A 3 22.32 10.03 -32.02
CA GLN A 3 22.57 10.65 -30.72
C GLN A 3 21.32 10.73 -29.86
N PHE A 4 20.15 10.87 -30.47
CA PHE A 4 18.87 10.99 -29.76
C PHE A 4 18.50 9.65 -29.11
N SER A 5 18.46 8.55 -29.86
CA SER A 5 18.18 7.21 -29.31
C SER A 5 19.22 6.82 -28.27
N ALA A 6 20.49 7.20 -28.47
CA ALA A 6 21.54 6.93 -27.48
C ALA A 6 21.31 7.66 -26.14
N HIS A 7 20.69 8.85 -26.15
CA HIS A 7 20.32 9.56 -24.93
C HIS A 7 19.08 8.95 -24.27
N LEU A 8 18.07 8.52 -25.04
CA LEU A 8 16.91 7.80 -24.50
C LEU A 8 17.31 6.47 -23.85
N ASP A 9 18.06 5.63 -24.57
CA ASP A 9 18.51 4.32 -24.08
C ASP A 9 19.35 4.46 -22.81
N ARG A 10 20.22 5.47 -22.77
CA ARG A 10 21.00 5.79 -21.59
C ARG A 10 20.11 6.26 -20.44
N GLY A 11 19.08 7.06 -20.73
CA GLY A 11 18.12 7.53 -19.74
C GLY A 11 17.43 6.37 -19.04
N TRP A 12 16.88 5.42 -19.80
CA TRP A 12 16.26 4.22 -19.25
C TRP A 12 17.26 3.31 -18.51
N ASP A 13 18.49 3.13 -19.00
CA ASP A 13 19.54 2.40 -18.27
C ASP A 13 19.89 3.06 -16.93
N LEU A 14 19.88 4.40 -16.86
CA LEU A 14 20.12 5.14 -15.63
C LEU A 14 18.96 5.05 -14.64
N VAL A 15 17.70 5.08 -15.14
CA VAL A 15 16.50 4.76 -14.35
C VAL A 15 16.65 3.39 -13.67
N GLN A 16 17.03 2.36 -14.44
CA GLN A 16 17.21 1.00 -13.91
C GLN A 16 18.33 0.89 -12.86
N ARG A 17 19.27 1.84 -12.86
CA ARG A 17 20.35 1.94 -11.87
C ARG A 17 20.00 2.84 -10.68
N GLY A 18 18.83 3.46 -10.67
CA GLY A 18 18.41 4.44 -9.67
C GLY A 18 19.13 5.79 -9.75
N ASP A 19 19.79 6.10 -10.88
CA ASP A 19 20.41 7.41 -11.10
C ASP A 19 19.40 8.36 -11.78
N THR A 20 18.43 8.83 -11.00
CA THR A 20 17.33 9.71 -11.47
C THR A 20 17.87 11.00 -12.08
N ARG A 21 18.86 11.63 -11.45
CA ARG A 21 19.52 12.85 -11.97
C ARG A 21 20.21 12.60 -13.31
N GLY A 22 20.91 11.48 -13.46
CA GLY A 22 21.55 11.09 -14.71
C GLY A 22 20.53 10.80 -15.81
N ALA A 23 19.41 10.16 -15.45
CA ALA A 23 18.30 9.90 -16.35
C ALA A 23 17.62 11.19 -16.82
N GLU A 24 17.32 12.12 -15.90
CA GLU A 24 16.77 13.44 -16.20
C GLU A 24 17.67 14.21 -17.19
N ALA A 25 18.98 14.25 -16.92
CA ALA A 25 19.93 14.90 -17.80
C ALA A 25 19.97 14.27 -19.20
N SER A 26 19.78 12.94 -19.29
CA SER A 26 19.73 12.22 -20.55
C SER A 26 18.43 12.51 -21.31
N ALA A 27 17.29 12.55 -20.62
CA ALA A 27 15.99 12.93 -21.18
C ALA A 27 16.01 14.37 -21.73
N ARG A 28 16.53 15.33 -20.95
CA ARG A 28 16.68 16.73 -21.39
C ARG A 28 17.59 16.85 -22.61
N ARG A 29 18.65 16.05 -22.67
CA ARG A 29 19.54 16.05 -23.84
C ARG A 29 18.89 15.42 -25.07
N ALA A 30 18.00 14.43 -24.91
CA ALA A 30 17.16 13.93 -25.99
C ALA A 30 16.20 15.02 -26.49
N LEU A 31 15.55 15.77 -25.58
CA LEU A 31 14.68 16.91 -25.93
C LEU A 31 15.42 18.08 -26.61
N GLU A 32 16.70 18.29 -26.31
CA GLU A 32 17.53 19.28 -27.03
C GLU A 32 17.80 18.86 -28.49
N LEU A 33 17.78 17.56 -28.78
CA LEU A 33 17.98 17.00 -30.12
C LEU A 33 16.65 16.90 -30.89
N ASP A 34 15.59 16.50 -30.20
CA ASP A 34 14.22 16.49 -30.71
C ASP A 34 13.22 16.98 -29.63
N PRO A 35 12.82 18.26 -29.68
CA PRO A 35 11.87 18.83 -28.71
C PRO A 35 10.46 18.22 -28.75
N ASN A 36 10.13 17.50 -29.84
CA ASN A 36 8.80 16.97 -30.09
C ASN A 36 8.75 15.44 -29.95
N SER A 37 9.71 14.81 -29.27
CA SER A 37 9.67 13.38 -28.99
C SER A 37 8.72 13.06 -27.82
N PRO A 38 7.65 12.28 -28.03
CA PRO A 38 6.83 11.75 -26.95
C PRO A 38 7.66 10.92 -25.96
N GLU A 39 8.59 10.09 -26.44
CA GLU A 39 9.39 9.17 -25.62
C GLU A 39 10.31 9.90 -24.66
N ALA A 40 10.87 11.03 -25.07
CA ALA A 40 11.72 11.86 -24.21
C ALA A 40 10.90 12.57 -23.12
N HIS A 41 9.68 13.01 -23.43
CA HIS A 41 8.75 13.54 -22.43
C HIS A 41 8.25 12.45 -21.48
N ASN A 42 7.94 11.25 -21.97
CA ASN A 42 7.57 10.12 -21.12
C ASN A 42 8.70 9.73 -20.15
N LEU A 43 9.95 9.65 -20.64
CA LEU A 43 11.09 9.41 -19.76
C LEU A 43 11.26 10.52 -18.70
N LEU A 44 11.07 11.79 -19.09
CA LEU A 44 11.13 12.90 -18.13
C LEU A 44 10.04 12.79 -17.06
N GLY A 45 8.81 12.45 -17.47
CA GLY A 45 7.71 12.21 -16.55
C GLY A 45 7.96 11.05 -15.60
N PHE A 46 8.53 9.95 -16.12
CA PHE A 46 8.90 8.78 -15.32
C PHE A 46 9.95 9.12 -14.26
N VAL A 47 10.96 9.91 -14.64
CA VAL A 47 11.98 10.36 -13.70
C VAL A 47 11.39 11.27 -12.62
N ALA A 48 10.53 12.23 -12.99
CA ALA A 48 9.86 13.10 -12.03
C ALA A 48 8.98 12.30 -11.05
N ALA A 49 8.24 11.30 -11.55
CA ALA A 49 7.43 10.42 -10.71
C ALA A 49 8.28 9.66 -9.69
N LEU A 50 9.45 9.13 -10.09
CA LEU A 50 10.40 8.48 -9.17
C LEU A 50 10.96 9.42 -8.09
N GLU A 51 11.05 10.72 -8.38
CA GLU A 51 11.50 11.74 -7.43
C GLU A 51 10.37 12.25 -6.52
N GLY A 52 9.13 11.77 -6.72
CA GLY A 52 7.94 12.19 -5.98
C GLY A 52 7.34 13.52 -6.47
N GLU A 53 7.78 13.99 -7.63
CA GLU A 53 7.33 15.22 -8.29
C GLU A 53 6.11 14.92 -9.18
N GLY A 54 4.98 14.62 -8.54
CA GLY A 54 3.78 14.11 -9.21
C GLY A 54 3.19 15.09 -10.24
N GLU A 55 3.07 16.37 -9.90
CA GLU A 55 2.55 17.39 -10.81
C GLU A 55 3.46 17.61 -12.03
N GLU A 56 4.78 17.63 -11.83
CA GLU A 56 5.78 17.72 -12.89
C GLU A 56 5.73 16.48 -13.81
N ALA A 57 5.54 15.29 -13.23
CA ALA A 57 5.38 14.06 -13.98
C ALA A 57 4.16 14.11 -14.90
N ILE A 58 3.01 14.54 -14.36
CA ILE A 58 1.78 14.70 -15.14
C ILE A 58 1.94 15.69 -16.29
N GLU A 59 2.62 16.82 -16.07
CA GLU A 59 2.86 17.78 -17.17
C GLU A 59 3.69 17.14 -18.29
N ALA A 60 4.76 16.41 -17.94
CA ALA A 60 5.59 15.72 -18.93
C ALA A 60 4.80 14.63 -19.69
N TYR A 61 4.00 13.81 -19.01
CA TYR A 61 3.15 12.82 -19.69
C TYR A 61 2.10 13.46 -20.59
N ARG A 62 1.49 14.58 -20.17
CA ARG A 62 0.56 15.35 -21.02
C ARG A 62 1.23 15.87 -22.27
N GLN A 63 2.48 16.32 -22.19
CA GLN A 63 3.24 16.70 -23.39
C GLN A 63 3.49 15.49 -24.30
N ALA A 64 3.83 14.33 -23.74
CA ALA A 64 3.99 13.10 -24.52
C ALA A 64 2.70 12.72 -25.26
N ILE A 65 1.57 12.69 -24.56
CA ILE A 65 0.25 12.36 -25.13
C ILE A 65 -0.23 13.41 -26.14
N ALA A 66 0.12 14.69 -25.95
CA ALA A 66 -0.23 15.74 -26.90
C ALA A 66 0.57 15.65 -28.22
N LEU A 67 1.79 15.08 -28.17
CA LEU A 67 2.65 14.86 -29.32
C LEU A 67 2.28 13.56 -30.05
N ASP A 68 1.84 12.54 -29.32
CA ASP A 68 1.32 11.28 -29.83
C ASP A 68 0.12 10.83 -28.99
N ASP A 69 -1.08 10.99 -29.54
CA ASP A 69 -2.34 10.65 -28.89
C ASP A 69 -2.60 9.13 -28.83
N THR A 70 -1.68 8.33 -29.38
CA THR A 70 -1.69 6.86 -29.30
C THR A 70 -0.65 6.31 -28.32
N TYR A 71 0.08 7.17 -27.59
CA TYR A 71 1.16 6.73 -26.71
C TYR A 71 0.66 6.14 -25.38
N LEU A 72 0.29 4.86 -25.44
CA LEU A 72 -0.33 4.10 -24.37
C LEU A 72 0.49 4.09 -23.08
N GLU A 73 1.82 3.92 -23.16
CA GLU A 73 2.67 3.89 -21.97
C GLU A 73 2.63 5.21 -21.19
N ALA A 74 2.57 6.35 -21.87
CA ALA A 74 2.44 7.65 -21.20
C ALA A 74 1.08 7.80 -20.49
N MET A 75 0.01 7.23 -21.05
CA MET A 75 -1.32 7.20 -20.42
C MET A 75 -1.31 6.35 -19.16
N LEU A 76 -0.74 5.13 -19.20
CA LEU A 76 -0.65 4.26 -18.04
C LEU A 76 0.22 4.86 -16.93
N ASN A 77 1.37 5.43 -17.29
CA ASN A 77 2.24 6.11 -16.33
C ASN A 77 1.56 7.33 -15.69
N ALA A 78 0.79 8.10 -16.46
CA ALA A 78 -0.01 9.19 -15.91
C ALA A 78 -1.10 8.67 -14.97
N ALA A 79 -1.78 7.57 -15.34
CA ALA A 79 -2.79 6.94 -14.49
C ALA A 79 -2.20 6.52 -13.14
N GLU A 80 -1.02 5.90 -13.12
CA GLU A 80 -0.32 5.52 -11.89
C GLU A 80 -0.07 6.73 -10.98
N VAL A 81 0.45 7.84 -11.54
CA VAL A 81 0.70 9.09 -10.78
C VAL A 81 -0.60 9.73 -10.27
N TYR A 82 -1.66 9.69 -11.06
CA TYR A 82 -2.99 10.15 -10.64
C TYR A 82 -3.55 9.32 -9.49
N ILE A 83 -3.36 8.00 -9.48
CA ILE A 83 -3.75 7.14 -8.35
C ILE A 83 -2.89 7.47 -7.13
N HIS A 84 -1.57 7.44 -7.29
CA HIS A 84 -0.59 7.74 -6.25
C HIS A 84 0.62 8.50 -6.84
N PRO A 85 1.00 9.67 -6.29
CA PRO A 85 0.58 10.20 -4.99
C PRO A 85 -0.63 11.13 -5.04
N LEU A 86 -1.16 11.49 -6.23
CA LEU A 86 -2.10 12.62 -6.34
C LEU A 86 -3.51 12.30 -5.81
N GLY A 87 -3.96 11.05 -5.89
CA GLY A 87 -5.31 10.65 -5.49
C GLY A 87 -6.43 11.23 -6.38
N ASP A 88 -6.11 11.63 -7.61
CA ASP A 88 -7.08 12.07 -8.62
C ASP A 88 -7.61 10.86 -9.42
N PHE A 89 -8.44 10.06 -8.76
CA PHE A 89 -8.92 8.79 -9.31
C PHE A 89 -9.78 8.96 -10.57
N ASP A 90 -10.47 10.10 -10.73
CA ASP A 90 -11.28 10.34 -11.93
C ASP A 90 -10.37 10.55 -13.16
N GLN A 91 -9.28 11.30 -13.03
CA GLN A 91 -8.28 11.44 -14.11
C GLN A 91 -7.54 10.12 -14.38
N ALA A 92 -7.23 9.33 -13.34
CA ALA A 92 -6.64 8.01 -13.52
C ALA A 92 -7.53 7.08 -14.37
N ILE A 93 -8.83 7.06 -14.07
CA ILE A 93 -9.81 6.26 -14.83
C ILE A 93 -9.89 6.73 -16.28
N GLU A 94 -9.88 8.05 -16.54
CA GLU A 94 -9.89 8.61 -17.89
C GLU A 94 -8.67 8.16 -18.70
N MET A 95 -7.48 8.21 -18.12
CA MET A 95 -6.25 7.74 -18.77
C MET A 95 -6.29 6.23 -19.04
N CYS A 96 -6.79 5.44 -18.10
CA CYS A 96 -6.93 3.99 -18.30
C CYS A 96 -7.95 3.66 -19.40
N ASP A 97 -9.06 4.40 -19.50
CA ASP A 97 -10.05 4.19 -20.56
C ASP A 97 -9.49 4.55 -21.95
N GLN A 98 -8.70 5.62 -22.06
CA GLN A 98 -7.99 5.95 -23.30
C GLN A 98 -6.98 4.87 -23.68
N ALA A 99 -6.20 4.36 -22.71
CA ALA A 99 -5.26 3.26 -22.94
C ALA A 99 -5.99 1.97 -23.39
N LEU A 100 -7.15 1.66 -22.79
CA LEU A 100 -7.96 0.50 -23.16
C LEU A 100 -8.54 0.59 -24.59
N ASP A 101 -8.85 1.80 -25.06
CA ASP A 101 -9.31 2.01 -26.45
C ASP A 101 -8.20 1.76 -27.49
N LEU A 102 -6.93 1.82 -27.06
CA LEU A 102 -5.73 1.68 -27.91
C LEU A 102 -5.05 0.32 -27.77
N ALA A 103 -5.24 -0.39 -26.66
CA ALA A 103 -4.56 -1.64 -26.36
C ALA A 103 -4.79 -2.71 -27.43
N GLU A 104 -3.70 -3.30 -27.94
CA GLU A 104 -3.73 -4.31 -28.99
C GLU A 104 -3.42 -5.72 -28.47
N VAL A 105 -2.82 -5.84 -27.29
CA VAL A 105 -2.44 -7.12 -26.68
C VAL A 105 -2.99 -7.27 -25.26
N ASP A 106 -3.15 -8.52 -24.82
CA ASP A 106 -3.70 -8.84 -23.49
C ASP A 106 -2.87 -8.21 -22.36
N GLU A 107 -1.55 -8.08 -22.51
CA GLU A 107 -0.66 -7.48 -21.50
C GLU A 107 -1.05 -6.01 -21.22
N GLU A 108 -1.21 -5.21 -22.26
CA GLU A 108 -1.64 -3.79 -22.17
C GLU A 108 -3.05 -3.66 -21.59
N ILE A 109 -3.96 -4.56 -22.00
CA ILE A 109 -5.32 -4.61 -21.45
C ILE A 109 -5.29 -4.89 -19.95
N ILE A 110 -4.46 -5.84 -19.51
CA ILE A 110 -4.33 -6.20 -18.10
C ILE A 110 -3.77 -5.02 -17.30
N ASP A 111 -2.71 -4.37 -17.76
CA ASP A 111 -2.12 -3.22 -17.07
C ASP A 111 -3.13 -2.08 -16.90
N ALA A 112 -3.84 -1.73 -17.97
CA ALA A 112 -4.86 -0.68 -17.94
C ALA A 112 -6.05 -1.05 -17.04
N LEU A 113 -6.52 -2.30 -17.06
CA LEU A 113 -7.62 -2.75 -16.19
C LEU A 113 -7.20 -2.80 -14.72
N LEU A 114 -5.96 -3.21 -14.40
CA LEU A 114 -5.46 -3.25 -13.03
C LEU A 114 -5.29 -1.84 -12.45
N LEU A 115 -4.77 -0.88 -13.23
CA LEU A 115 -4.69 0.52 -12.80
C LEU A 115 -6.09 1.12 -12.62
N LYS A 116 -7.01 0.88 -13.57
CA LYS A 116 -8.40 1.33 -13.43
C LYS A 116 -9.07 0.72 -12.20
N PHE A 117 -8.81 -0.55 -11.93
CA PHE A 117 -9.29 -1.24 -10.74
C PHE A 117 -8.80 -0.56 -9.46
N ASP A 118 -7.50 -0.26 -9.37
CA ASP A 118 -6.90 0.41 -8.21
C ASP A 118 -7.45 1.83 -8.02
N ALA A 119 -7.68 2.57 -9.10
CA ALA A 119 -8.33 3.89 -9.06
C ALA A 119 -9.77 3.80 -8.49
N LEU A 120 -10.55 2.80 -8.91
CA LEU A 120 -11.91 2.58 -8.43
C LEU A 120 -11.95 2.15 -6.95
N LEU A 121 -10.99 1.32 -6.52
CA LEU A 121 -10.82 1.01 -5.09
C LEU A 121 -10.50 2.26 -4.29
N GLY A 122 -9.59 3.12 -4.77
CA GLY A 122 -9.23 4.38 -4.14
C GLY A 122 -10.43 5.33 -3.98
N LYS A 123 -11.35 5.31 -4.94
CA LYS A 123 -12.61 6.07 -4.89
C LYS A 123 -13.68 5.44 -3.98
N GLY A 124 -13.54 4.15 -3.65
CA GLY A 124 -14.50 3.37 -2.88
C GLY A 124 -15.63 2.75 -3.73
N ASP A 125 -15.49 2.76 -5.06
CA ASP A 125 -16.49 2.27 -6.01
C ASP A 125 -16.33 0.76 -6.27
N LEU A 126 -16.55 -0.05 -5.23
CA LEU A 126 -16.35 -1.52 -5.26
C LEU A 126 -17.17 -2.24 -6.36
N ASP A 127 -18.38 -1.76 -6.65
CA ASP A 127 -19.25 -2.36 -7.67
C ASP A 127 -18.68 -2.19 -9.08
N GLU A 128 -18.06 -1.04 -9.37
CA GLU A 128 -17.40 -0.80 -10.66
C GLU A 128 -16.06 -1.51 -10.72
N ALA A 129 -15.30 -1.54 -9.61
CA ALA A 129 -14.06 -2.30 -9.51
C ALA A 129 -14.31 -3.80 -9.82
N ALA A 130 -15.38 -4.38 -9.30
CA ALA A 130 -15.78 -5.76 -9.60
C ALA A 130 -16.11 -6.00 -11.09
N GLN A 131 -16.72 -5.01 -11.76
CA GLN A 131 -16.98 -5.09 -13.20
C GLN A 131 -15.70 -5.00 -14.02
N VAL A 132 -14.74 -4.16 -13.62
CA VAL A 132 -13.42 -4.06 -14.24
C VAL A 132 -12.63 -5.35 -14.07
N ALA A 133 -12.56 -5.90 -12.86
CA ALA A 133 -11.88 -7.17 -12.57
C ALA A 133 -12.45 -8.34 -13.39
N ALA A 134 -13.76 -8.36 -13.66
CA ALA A 134 -14.39 -9.38 -14.49
C ALA A 134 -14.00 -9.32 -15.99
N ARG A 135 -13.41 -8.20 -16.43
CA ARG A 135 -12.92 -8.03 -17.81
C ARG A 135 -11.45 -8.41 -17.98
N ILE A 136 -10.73 -8.65 -16.89
CA ILE A 136 -9.31 -9.02 -16.95
C ILE A 136 -9.18 -10.36 -17.71
N PRO A 137 -8.36 -10.42 -18.78
CA PRO A 137 -8.07 -11.65 -19.49
C PRO A 137 -7.66 -12.80 -18.55
N GLU A 138 -8.15 -14.01 -18.83
CA GLU A 138 -7.74 -15.21 -18.08
C GLU A 138 -6.30 -15.60 -18.43
N GLY A 139 -5.55 -16.06 -17.43
CA GLY A 139 -4.17 -16.51 -17.60
C GLY A 139 -4.03 -17.82 -18.41
N PRO A 140 -2.80 -18.31 -18.60
CA PRO A 140 -1.58 -17.91 -17.90
C PRO A 140 -1.04 -16.55 -18.33
N TYR A 141 -0.43 -15.83 -17.39
CA TYR A 141 0.19 -14.52 -17.63
C TYR A 141 1.70 -14.66 -17.88
N ASP A 142 2.20 -13.96 -18.91
CA ASP A 142 3.63 -13.91 -19.24
C ASP A 142 4.41 -13.05 -18.23
N ASN A 143 3.85 -11.89 -17.86
CA ASN A 143 4.40 -11.05 -16.81
C ASN A 143 4.15 -11.71 -15.43
N PRO A 144 5.20 -12.04 -14.67
CA PRO A 144 5.06 -12.71 -13.38
C PRO A 144 4.28 -11.88 -12.36
N ASN A 145 4.32 -10.54 -12.46
CA ASN A 145 3.60 -9.65 -11.56
C ASN A 145 2.08 -9.70 -11.80
N HIS A 146 1.62 -9.90 -13.04
CA HIS A 146 0.19 -10.00 -13.36
C HIS A 146 -0.50 -11.14 -12.61
N THR A 147 0.17 -12.27 -12.43
CA THR A 147 -0.41 -13.40 -11.67
C THR A 147 -0.79 -12.97 -10.26
N PHE A 148 0.09 -12.23 -9.57
CA PHE A 148 -0.20 -11.70 -8.24
C PHE A 148 -1.26 -10.59 -8.29
N LEU A 149 -1.11 -9.60 -9.17
CA LEU A 149 -1.99 -8.42 -9.20
C LEU A 149 -3.44 -8.78 -9.55
N VAL A 150 -3.65 -9.71 -10.47
CA VAL A 150 -5.00 -10.21 -10.79
C VAL A 150 -5.56 -11.04 -9.63
N GLY A 151 -4.72 -11.85 -8.98
CA GLY A 151 -5.10 -12.58 -7.76
C GLY A 151 -5.54 -11.63 -6.64
N ARG A 152 -4.79 -10.54 -6.42
CA ARG A 152 -5.14 -9.45 -5.49
C ARG A 152 -6.47 -8.83 -5.87
N ALA A 153 -6.67 -8.44 -7.12
CA ALA A 153 -7.90 -7.81 -7.57
C ALA A 153 -9.14 -8.69 -7.29
N PHE A 154 -9.05 -10.00 -7.52
CA PHE A 154 -10.13 -10.93 -7.16
C PHE A 154 -10.35 -11.06 -5.66
N TYR A 155 -9.29 -10.99 -4.84
CA TYR A 155 -9.42 -11.01 -3.38
C TYR A 155 -10.16 -9.76 -2.88
N GLU A 156 -9.77 -8.58 -3.34
CA GLU A 156 -10.34 -7.29 -2.92
C GLU A 156 -11.85 -7.17 -3.22
N ILE A 157 -12.36 -7.86 -4.24
CA ILE A 157 -13.79 -7.91 -4.56
C ILE A 157 -14.53 -9.11 -3.96
N GLY A 158 -13.89 -9.83 -3.02
CA GLY A 158 -14.46 -10.97 -2.32
C GLY A 158 -14.57 -12.26 -3.14
N GLN A 159 -13.91 -12.36 -4.29
CA GLN A 159 -13.82 -13.60 -5.10
C GLN A 159 -12.63 -14.46 -4.64
N ALA A 160 -12.59 -14.79 -3.35
CA ALA A 160 -11.49 -15.51 -2.70
C ALA A 160 -11.12 -16.84 -3.40
N ASP A 161 -12.09 -17.54 -4.00
CA ASP A 161 -11.83 -18.78 -4.73
C ASP A 161 -11.01 -18.58 -6.00
N LYS A 162 -11.26 -17.50 -6.76
CA LYS A 162 -10.45 -17.16 -7.93
C LYS A 162 -9.08 -16.63 -7.51
N ALA A 163 -9.07 -15.80 -6.46
CA ALA A 163 -7.83 -15.26 -5.91
C ALA A 163 -6.87 -16.37 -5.45
N ALA A 164 -7.38 -17.40 -4.77
CA ALA A 164 -6.56 -18.46 -4.19
C ALA A 164 -5.64 -19.14 -5.21
N ALA A 165 -6.17 -19.53 -6.38
CA ALA A 165 -5.37 -20.22 -7.39
C ALA A 165 -4.22 -19.34 -7.90
N LEU A 166 -4.50 -18.06 -8.15
CA LEU A 166 -3.52 -17.09 -8.65
C LEU A 166 -2.48 -16.71 -7.59
N ILE A 167 -2.91 -16.47 -6.35
CA ILE A 167 -2.01 -16.13 -5.25
C ILE A 167 -1.11 -17.31 -4.87
N GLU A 168 -1.63 -18.54 -4.87
CA GLU A 168 -0.81 -19.74 -4.68
C GLU A 168 0.21 -19.93 -5.80
N GLU A 169 -0.18 -19.69 -7.06
CA GLU A 169 0.74 -19.72 -8.19
C GLU A 169 1.82 -18.65 -8.09
N ALA A 170 1.46 -17.41 -7.72
CA ALA A 170 2.40 -16.31 -7.54
C ALA A 170 3.44 -16.63 -6.44
N ALA A 171 2.99 -17.10 -5.28
CA ALA A 171 3.88 -17.47 -4.18
C ALA A 171 4.77 -18.70 -4.50
N LEU A 172 4.32 -19.57 -5.40
CA LEU A 172 5.11 -20.72 -5.88
C LEU A 172 6.18 -20.30 -6.90
N LYS A 173 5.83 -19.42 -7.85
CA LYS A 173 6.75 -18.91 -8.88
C LYS A 173 7.84 -18.03 -8.27
N ASP A 174 7.46 -17.18 -7.32
CA ASP A 174 8.40 -16.37 -6.54
C ASP A 174 8.22 -16.58 -5.03
N PRO A 175 8.97 -17.52 -4.42
CA PRO A 175 8.96 -17.74 -2.98
C PRO A 175 9.48 -16.56 -2.13
N ARG A 176 9.99 -15.48 -2.75
CA ARG A 176 10.43 -14.25 -2.09
C ARG A 176 9.43 -13.09 -2.23
N HIS A 177 8.31 -13.28 -2.90
CA HIS A 177 7.27 -12.25 -3.03
C HIS A 177 6.47 -12.13 -1.73
N ALA A 178 6.76 -11.11 -0.92
CA ALA A 178 6.17 -10.96 0.42
C ALA A 178 4.65 -10.80 0.37
N GLU A 179 4.15 -9.99 -0.55
CA GLU A 179 2.72 -9.71 -0.74
C GLU A 179 1.96 -10.98 -1.15
N ALA A 180 2.51 -11.81 -2.04
CA ALA A 180 1.86 -13.07 -2.38
C ALA A 180 1.68 -13.97 -1.15
N HIS A 181 2.67 -14.03 -0.25
CA HIS A 181 2.55 -14.74 1.04
C HIS A 181 1.54 -14.07 1.98
N TYR A 182 1.44 -12.75 1.99
CA TYR A 182 0.46 -12.03 2.80
C TYR A 182 -0.98 -12.37 2.37
N TYR A 183 -1.29 -12.22 1.08
CA TYR A 183 -2.62 -12.57 0.55
C TYR A 183 -2.92 -14.06 0.65
N LEU A 184 -1.91 -14.93 0.54
CA LEU A 184 -2.08 -16.36 0.80
C LEU A 184 -2.48 -16.63 2.25
N GLY A 185 -1.91 -15.88 3.19
CA GLY A 185 -2.29 -15.92 4.60
C GLY A 185 -3.75 -15.53 4.82
N LEU A 186 -4.15 -14.39 4.25
CA LEU A 186 -5.53 -13.90 4.33
C LEU A 186 -6.55 -14.92 3.78
N ILE A 187 -6.31 -15.42 2.57
CA ILE A 187 -7.18 -16.40 1.90
C ILE A 187 -7.31 -17.70 2.71
N ARG A 188 -6.22 -18.17 3.33
CA ARG A 188 -6.24 -19.38 4.16
C ARG A 188 -6.98 -19.16 5.47
N ASP A 189 -6.85 -17.97 6.05
CA ASP A 189 -7.55 -17.60 7.28
C ASP A 189 -9.07 -17.56 7.04
N GLU A 190 -9.53 -16.93 5.96
CA GLU A 190 -10.95 -16.91 5.56
C GLU A 190 -11.53 -18.33 5.35
N ARG A 191 -10.69 -19.27 4.90
CA ARG A 191 -11.06 -20.68 4.72
C ARG A 191 -10.97 -21.51 5.99
N GLY A 192 -10.52 -20.94 7.10
CA GLY A 192 -10.32 -21.62 8.38
C GLY A 192 -9.07 -22.50 8.44
N ASP A 193 -8.15 -22.41 7.48
CA ASP A 193 -6.83 -23.04 7.55
C ASP A 193 -5.87 -22.19 8.40
N VAL A 194 -6.15 -22.13 9.71
CA VAL A 194 -5.39 -21.33 10.68
C VAL A 194 -3.89 -21.63 10.61
N ARG A 195 -3.52 -22.92 10.51
CA ARG A 195 -2.12 -23.33 10.45
C ARG A 195 -1.45 -22.82 9.18
N GLY A 196 -2.09 -23.00 8.02
CA GLY A 196 -1.56 -22.54 6.75
C GLY A 196 -1.51 -21.02 6.64
N ALA A 197 -2.47 -20.32 7.25
CA ALA A 197 -2.48 -18.87 7.36
C ALA A 197 -1.30 -18.35 8.19
N THR A 198 -1.10 -18.87 9.40
CA THR A 198 0.05 -18.51 10.26
C THR A 198 1.38 -18.74 9.54
N GLN A 199 1.54 -19.85 8.80
CA GLN A 199 2.77 -20.12 8.05
C GLN A 199 3.02 -19.07 6.96
N ALA A 200 1.98 -18.71 6.20
CA ALA A 200 2.08 -17.72 5.13
C ALA A 200 2.35 -16.31 5.69
N PHE A 201 1.66 -15.93 6.77
CA PHE A 201 1.90 -14.66 7.46
C PHE A 201 3.31 -14.54 8.04
N LEU A 202 3.82 -15.59 8.69
CA LEU A 202 5.19 -15.60 9.19
C LEU A 202 6.22 -15.48 8.05
N ARG A 203 5.92 -16.07 6.89
CA ARG A 203 6.77 -15.95 5.70
C ARG A 203 6.74 -14.54 5.10
N SER A 204 5.55 -13.93 4.95
CA SER A 204 5.43 -12.53 4.55
C SER A 204 6.21 -11.61 5.48
N ARG A 205 6.02 -11.78 6.79
CA ARG A 205 6.70 -11.00 7.82
C ARG A 205 8.22 -11.12 7.73
N GLU A 206 8.74 -12.33 7.54
CA GLU A 206 10.18 -12.56 7.39
C GLU A 206 10.74 -11.79 6.19
N LEU A 207 10.08 -11.89 5.03
CA LEU A 207 10.48 -11.20 3.80
C LEU A 207 10.38 -9.68 3.93
N ASP A 208 9.32 -9.19 4.59
CA ASP A 208 9.13 -7.77 4.85
C ASP A 208 10.26 -7.20 5.74
N VAL A 209 10.69 -7.96 6.77
CA VAL A 209 11.83 -7.58 7.62
C VAL A 209 13.16 -7.67 6.86
N GLU A 210 13.35 -8.65 5.98
CA GLU A 210 14.54 -8.75 5.13
C GLU A 210 14.68 -7.54 4.19
N LEU A 211 13.57 -7.02 3.65
CA LEU A 211 13.56 -5.83 2.79
C LEU A 211 14.03 -4.59 3.56
N GLY A 212 13.65 -4.49 4.84
CA GLY A 212 14.08 -3.45 5.75
C GLY A 212 13.37 -2.11 5.57
N MET A 213 13.79 -1.14 6.37
CA MET A 213 13.19 0.20 6.41
C MET A 213 13.45 0.97 5.12
N PRO A 214 12.44 1.66 4.53
CA PRO A 214 12.66 2.54 3.40
C PRO A 214 13.74 3.60 3.69
N PRO A 215 14.60 3.97 2.72
CA PRO A 215 15.71 4.91 2.96
C PRO A 215 15.27 6.30 3.44
N TRP A 216 14.05 6.73 3.09
CA TRP A 216 13.46 8.00 3.50
C TRP A 216 12.92 8.00 4.93
N ALA A 217 12.72 6.82 5.52
CA ALA A 217 12.02 6.69 6.78
C ALA A 217 12.81 7.29 7.95
N PRO A 218 12.13 7.87 8.96
CA PRO A 218 12.79 8.38 10.15
C PRO A 218 13.54 7.30 10.94
N SER A 219 14.47 7.74 11.80
CA SER A 219 15.07 6.86 12.81
C SER A 219 14.02 6.41 13.83
N ARG A 220 14.36 5.39 14.65
CA ARG A 220 13.51 4.92 15.75
C ARG A 220 13.12 6.05 16.72
N ASP A 221 14.04 6.96 17.03
CA ASP A 221 13.77 8.13 17.86
C ASP A 221 12.85 9.14 17.16
N GLY A 222 12.97 9.25 15.83
CA GLY A 222 12.05 10.02 14.99
C GLY A 222 10.63 9.47 15.06
N PHE A 223 10.45 8.16 14.89
CA PHE A 223 9.16 7.49 15.06
C PHE A 223 8.60 7.63 16.48
N MET A 224 9.45 7.52 17.51
CA MET A 224 9.04 7.74 18.90
C MET A 224 8.49 9.16 19.11
N THR A 225 9.21 10.16 18.62
CA THR A 225 8.80 11.57 18.70
C THR A 225 7.49 11.81 17.95
N LEU A 226 7.36 11.23 16.75
CA LEU A 226 6.15 11.33 15.95
C LEU A 226 4.95 10.71 16.68
N ALA A 227 5.07 9.46 17.12
CA ALA A 227 3.98 8.77 17.80
C ALA A 227 3.57 9.45 19.12
N GLN A 228 4.52 10.01 19.89
CA GLN A 228 4.20 10.84 21.06
C GLN A 228 3.37 12.08 20.69
N LYS A 229 3.75 12.77 19.61
CA LYS A 229 3.02 13.92 19.08
C LYS A 229 1.62 13.50 18.62
N THR A 230 1.51 12.40 17.87
CA THR A 230 0.23 11.90 17.36
C THR A 230 -0.72 11.52 18.50
N VAL A 231 -0.25 10.79 19.52
CA VAL A 231 -1.05 10.45 20.71
C VAL A 231 -1.51 11.70 21.46
N ALA A 232 -0.64 12.70 21.61
CA ALA A 232 -1.01 13.96 22.25
C ALA A 232 -2.06 14.77 21.45
N ALA A 233 -2.06 14.62 20.12
CA ALA A 233 -2.97 15.31 19.20
C ALA A 233 -4.30 14.56 18.97
N LEU A 234 -4.44 13.31 19.46
CA LEU A 234 -5.68 12.54 19.36
C LEU A 234 -6.87 13.32 19.92
N ASN A 235 -8.06 13.05 19.37
CA ASN A 235 -9.33 13.51 19.92
C ASN A 235 -9.38 13.22 21.43
N PRO A 236 -9.71 14.19 22.31
CA PRO A 236 -9.73 13.97 23.76
C PRO A 236 -10.56 12.76 24.23
N VAL A 237 -11.62 12.41 23.50
CA VAL A 237 -12.47 11.24 23.79
C VAL A 237 -11.73 9.92 23.56
N LEU A 238 -10.87 9.85 22.54
CA LEU A 238 -10.06 8.66 22.24
C LEU A 238 -8.76 8.66 23.04
N ARG A 239 -8.14 9.84 23.18
CA ARG A 239 -6.89 10.02 23.91
C ARG A 239 -6.94 9.45 25.32
N ARG A 240 -8.07 9.57 26.04
CA ARG A 240 -8.23 9.03 27.40
C ARG A 240 -7.93 7.53 27.53
N TYR A 241 -8.05 6.77 26.44
CA TYR A 241 -7.79 5.33 26.46
C TYR A 241 -6.30 4.99 26.45
N VAL A 242 -5.49 5.84 25.84
CA VAL A 242 -4.04 5.64 25.64
C VAL A 242 -3.18 6.67 26.37
N GLU A 243 -3.80 7.64 27.04
CA GLU A 243 -3.11 8.62 27.85
C GLU A 243 -2.38 7.93 29.01
N GLY A 244 -1.08 8.21 29.16
CA GLY A 244 -0.23 7.58 30.17
C GLY A 244 0.28 6.18 29.81
N ALA A 245 -0.13 5.61 28.68
CA ALA A 245 0.40 4.33 28.22
C ALA A 245 1.88 4.43 27.83
N GLU A 246 2.64 3.36 28.08
CA GLU A 246 4.02 3.27 27.61
C GLU A 246 4.04 3.04 26.10
N LEU A 247 4.80 3.88 25.39
CA LEU A 247 4.92 3.82 23.95
C LEU A 247 6.16 3.03 23.52
N TYR A 248 5.99 2.07 22.62
CA TYR A 248 7.05 1.23 22.08
C TYR A 248 7.08 1.33 20.56
N ILE A 249 8.29 1.52 20.01
CA ILE A 249 8.53 1.46 18.57
C ILE A 249 9.22 0.13 18.24
N SER A 250 8.56 -0.73 17.46
CA SER A 250 9.13 -1.96 16.88
C SER A 250 9.00 -1.89 15.36
N ASP A 251 9.67 -2.76 14.61
CA ASP A 251 9.54 -2.74 13.14
C ASP A 251 8.22 -3.39 12.72
N VAL A 252 7.97 -4.61 13.21
CA VAL A 252 6.77 -5.42 12.93
C VAL A 252 6.31 -6.17 14.19
N PRO A 253 5.08 -6.73 14.24
CA PRO A 253 4.64 -7.64 15.29
C PRO A 253 5.61 -8.82 15.51
N GLY A 254 5.72 -9.28 16.76
CA GLY A 254 6.52 -10.45 17.10
C GLY A 254 5.95 -11.73 16.50
N MET A 255 6.81 -12.75 16.27
CA MET A 255 6.35 -14.03 15.71
C MET A 255 5.29 -14.72 16.58
N GLU A 256 5.40 -14.58 17.91
CA GLU A 256 4.43 -15.12 18.86
C GLU A 256 3.06 -14.46 18.69
N LEU A 257 3.01 -13.13 18.57
CA LEU A 257 1.77 -12.39 18.30
C LEU A 257 1.13 -12.79 16.98
N VAL A 258 1.93 -12.97 15.92
CA VAL A 258 1.42 -13.44 14.62
C VAL A 258 0.88 -14.87 14.70
N ALA A 259 1.52 -15.73 15.50
CA ALA A 259 1.01 -17.08 15.75
C ALA A 259 -0.28 -17.09 16.59
N GLU A 260 -0.53 -16.04 17.37
CA GLU A 260 -1.77 -15.82 18.12
C GLU A 260 -2.87 -15.12 17.31
N GLY A 261 -2.60 -14.80 16.03
CA GLY A 261 -3.58 -14.23 15.10
C GLY A 261 -3.47 -12.73 14.88
N VAL A 262 -2.44 -12.06 15.41
CA VAL A 262 -2.18 -10.65 15.07
C VAL A 262 -1.69 -10.56 13.62
N ASP A 263 -2.31 -9.70 12.83
CA ASP A 263 -1.88 -9.44 11.46
C ASP A 263 -0.39 -9.00 11.43
N PRO A 264 0.49 -9.66 10.65
CA PRO A 264 1.91 -9.27 10.55
C PRO A 264 2.14 -7.85 10.03
N ARG A 265 1.17 -7.24 9.36
CA ARG A 265 1.17 -5.88 8.81
C ARG A 265 0.38 -4.88 9.66
N ALA A 266 -0.04 -5.27 10.87
CA ALA A 266 -0.63 -4.34 11.84
C ALA A 266 0.28 -3.11 12.02
N LEU A 267 -0.33 -1.92 12.07
CA LEU A 267 0.37 -0.64 12.22
C LEU A 267 0.57 -0.27 13.69
N VAL A 268 -0.46 -0.54 14.49
CA VAL A 268 -0.54 -0.26 15.91
C VAL A 268 -1.17 -1.45 16.61
N LEU A 269 -0.72 -1.76 17.81
CA LEU A 269 -1.36 -2.72 18.72
C LEU A 269 -1.49 -2.09 20.10
N LEU A 270 -2.68 -2.18 20.68
CA LEU A 270 -2.94 -1.75 22.04
C LEU A 270 -2.93 -2.96 22.97
N ASP A 271 -2.07 -2.90 23.98
CA ASP A 271 -2.09 -3.88 25.06
C ASP A 271 -2.83 -3.28 26.25
N GLY A 272 -4.10 -3.70 26.35
CA GLY A 272 -5.05 -3.27 27.37
C GLY A 272 -4.90 -4.03 28.69
N LEU A 273 -5.28 -3.39 29.79
CA LEU A 273 -5.44 -4.08 31.07
C LEU A 273 -6.65 -5.03 31.01
N ASN A 274 -6.51 -6.23 31.56
CA ASN A 274 -7.62 -7.18 31.66
C ASN A 274 -8.66 -6.69 32.70
N ALA A 275 -9.86 -7.28 32.68
CA ALA A 275 -10.98 -6.84 33.53
C ALA A 275 -10.64 -6.84 35.03
N ASP A 276 -9.86 -7.83 35.47
CA ASP A 276 -9.38 -7.96 36.86
C ASP A 276 -8.41 -6.82 37.24
N GLU A 277 -7.52 -6.42 36.33
CA GLU A 277 -6.59 -5.32 36.53
C GLU A 277 -7.32 -3.97 36.57
N ARG A 278 -8.35 -3.80 35.73
CA ARG A 278 -9.22 -2.61 35.78
C ARG A 278 -9.97 -2.52 37.10
N GLU A 279 -10.58 -3.62 37.56
CA GLU A 279 -11.28 -3.66 38.84
C GLU A 279 -10.36 -3.41 40.04
N ARG A 280 -9.14 -3.96 40.03
CA ARG A 280 -8.15 -3.74 41.10
C ARG A 280 -7.67 -2.29 41.14
N GLY A 281 -7.47 -1.68 39.97
CA GLY A 281 -7.13 -0.26 39.86
C GLY A 281 -8.24 0.64 40.40
N LEU A 282 -9.51 0.35 40.07
CA LEU A 282 -10.69 1.13 40.51
C LEU A 282 -10.92 1.07 42.03
N ARG A 283 -10.40 0.03 42.71
CA ARG A 283 -10.44 -0.10 44.18
C ARG A 283 -9.36 0.73 44.87
N GLY A 284 -8.33 1.19 44.15
CA GLY A 284 -7.41 2.23 44.59
C GLY A 284 -7.89 3.59 44.06
N ASN A 285 -7.66 4.69 44.79
CA ASN A 285 -8.01 6.04 44.32
C ASN A 285 -7.11 6.55 43.15
N ALA A 286 -6.63 5.65 42.27
CA ALA A 286 -5.83 6.00 41.10
C ALA A 286 -6.70 6.02 39.84
N GLU A 287 -6.46 6.98 38.95
CA GLU A 287 -7.02 6.95 37.60
C GLU A 287 -6.51 5.69 36.89
N VAL A 288 -7.44 4.79 36.53
CA VAL A 288 -7.10 3.57 35.80
C VAL A 288 -7.16 3.87 34.32
N HIS A 289 -6.01 3.96 33.69
CA HIS A 289 -5.92 4.02 32.24
C HIS A 289 -6.15 2.62 31.66
N PRO A 290 -7.05 2.47 30.67
CA PRO A 290 -7.44 1.15 30.17
C PRO A 290 -6.38 0.49 29.30
N CYS A 291 -5.43 1.27 28.77
CA CYS A 291 -4.28 0.79 28.00
C CYS A 291 -2.99 0.91 28.81
N ALA A 292 -2.22 -0.17 28.88
CA ALA A 292 -0.90 -0.14 29.52
C ALA A 292 0.20 0.22 28.52
N ARG A 293 0.14 -0.33 27.30
CA ARG A 293 1.19 -0.18 26.29
C ARG A 293 0.62 0.06 24.90
N VAL A 294 1.26 0.94 24.14
CA VAL A 294 0.97 1.20 22.73
C VAL A 294 2.20 0.79 21.93
N PHE A 295 2.03 -0.17 21.01
CA PHE A 295 3.06 -0.54 20.06
C PHE A 295 2.79 0.14 18.73
N VAL A 296 3.79 0.82 18.17
CA VAL A 296 3.78 1.34 16.80
C VAL A 296 4.80 0.55 16.00
N TYR A 297 4.35 -0.07 14.91
CA TYR A 297 5.15 -0.92 14.04
C TYR A 297 5.72 -0.09 12.87
N ALA A 298 6.87 0.54 13.11
CA ALA A 298 7.47 1.55 12.26
C ALA A 298 7.71 1.10 10.82
N LEU A 299 8.09 -0.17 10.59
CA LEU A 299 8.29 -0.66 9.23
C LEU A 299 6.96 -0.75 8.48
N ASN A 300 5.92 -1.28 9.13
CA ASN A 300 4.59 -1.37 8.53
C ASN A 300 4.00 0.02 8.26
N VAL A 301 4.15 0.94 9.22
CA VAL A 301 3.73 2.35 9.06
C VAL A 301 4.48 3.03 7.92
N ALA A 302 5.81 2.89 7.83
CA ALA A 302 6.60 3.49 6.76
C ALA A 302 6.15 2.98 5.39
N ARG A 303 5.98 1.67 5.24
CA ARG A 303 5.59 1.08 3.96
C ARG A 303 4.19 1.48 3.52
N LEU A 304 3.24 1.58 4.46
CA LEU A 304 1.91 2.07 4.13
C LEU A 304 1.90 3.57 3.80
N ALA A 305 2.62 4.37 4.59
CA ALA A 305 2.61 5.82 4.42
C ALA A 305 3.25 6.28 3.11
N GLY A 306 4.29 5.57 2.63
CA GLY A 306 4.99 5.90 1.39
C GLY A 306 5.85 7.17 1.43
N SER A 307 5.60 8.09 2.37
CA SER A 307 6.37 9.31 2.58
C SER A 307 6.39 9.75 4.04
N VAL A 308 7.27 10.71 4.38
CA VAL A 308 7.38 11.26 5.75
C VAL A 308 6.13 12.05 6.14
N GLU A 309 5.54 12.75 5.17
CA GLU A 309 4.38 13.63 5.33
C GLU A 309 3.12 12.84 5.72
N ALA A 310 2.99 11.61 5.23
CA ALA A 310 1.84 10.74 5.49
C ALA A 310 1.92 9.99 6.83
N LEU A 311 3.11 9.87 7.45
CA LEU A 311 3.30 9.03 8.65
C LEU A 311 2.37 9.40 9.82
N ASP A 312 2.19 10.70 10.09
CA ASP A 312 1.34 11.17 11.20
C ASP A 312 -0.12 10.75 11.00
N ARG A 313 -0.62 10.86 9.76
CA ARG A 313 -1.97 10.47 9.38
C ARG A 313 -2.16 8.97 9.57
N GLU A 314 -1.24 8.14 9.09
CA GLU A 314 -1.37 6.69 9.17
C GLU A 314 -1.34 6.19 10.62
N ILE A 315 -0.44 6.73 11.45
CA ILE A 315 -0.41 6.40 12.89
C ILE A 315 -1.70 6.85 13.58
N ASN A 316 -2.20 8.05 13.25
CA ASN A 316 -3.43 8.57 13.84
C ASN A 316 -4.64 7.68 13.50
N LEU A 317 -4.85 7.38 12.21
CA LEU A 317 -5.93 6.50 11.77
C LEU A 317 -5.83 5.10 12.38
N ALA A 318 -4.61 4.55 12.48
CA ALA A 318 -4.39 3.26 13.15
C ALA A 318 -4.78 3.29 14.63
N LEU A 319 -4.37 4.33 15.36
CA LEU A 319 -4.75 4.52 16.77
C LEU A 319 -6.27 4.64 16.94
N GLU A 320 -6.95 5.43 16.10
CA GLU A 320 -8.40 5.60 16.19
C GLU A 320 -9.15 4.28 15.95
N ARG A 321 -8.74 3.52 14.93
CA ARG A 321 -9.29 2.19 14.63
C ARG A 321 -9.07 1.22 15.79
N GLU A 322 -7.83 1.13 16.28
CA GLU A 322 -7.46 0.16 17.31
C GLU A 322 -8.12 0.48 18.67
N ILE A 323 -8.23 1.77 19.05
CA ILE A 323 -8.97 2.18 20.25
C ILE A 323 -10.45 1.79 20.14
N THR A 324 -11.03 1.99 18.96
CA THR A 324 -12.44 1.69 18.71
C THR A 324 -12.71 0.19 18.81
N ALA A 325 -11.92 -0.63 18.12
CA ALA A 325 -12.04 -2.08 18.15
C ALA A 325 -11.81 -2.64 19.58
N THR A 326 -10.76 -2.17 20.26
CA THR A 326 -10.36 -2.72 21.57
C THR A 326 -11.32 -2.34 22.69
N PHE A 327 -11.82 -1.10 22.72
CA PHE A 327 -12.54 -0.57 23.89
C PHE A 327 -13.99 -0.21 23.63
N LEU A 328 -14.36 0.22 22.43
CA LEU A 328 -15.72 0.71 22.16
C LEU A 328 -16.64 -0.39 21.65
N GLU A 329 -16.15 -1.23 20.74
CA GLU A 329 -16.94 -2.34 20.19
C GLU A 329 -17.07 -3.49 21.21
N ALA A 330 -15.99 -3.78 21.95
CA ALA A 330 -16.01 -4.75 23.05
C ALA A 330 -17.07 -4.40 24.12
N GLU A 331 -17.18 -3.13 24.52
CA GLU A 331 -18.18 -2.68 25.50
C GLU A 331 -19.62 -2.77 24.98
N GLN A 332 -19.85 -2.59 23.68
CA GLN A 332 -21.18 -2.71 23.08
C GLN A 332 -21.65 -4.17 23.01
N ASN A 333 -20.75 -5.10 22.69
CA ASN A 333 -21.05 -6.53 22.66
C ASN A 333 -21.38 -7.05 24.07
N GLU A 334 -20.61 -6.67 25.09
CA GLU A 334 -20.88 -7.07 26.48
C GLU A 334 -22.20 -6.50 27.04
N ARG A 335 -22.61 -5.29 26.64
CA ARG A 335 -23.89 -4.71 27.03
C ARG A 335 -25.07 -5.43 26.38
N THR A 336 -24.94 -5.75 25.10
CA THR A 336 -25.98 -6.45 24.34
C THR A 336 -26.22 -7.87 24.89
N GLU A 337 -25.15 -8.59 25.27
CA GLU A 337 -25.27 -9.90 25.92
C GLU A 337 -25.90 -9.83 27.32
N LYS A 338 -25.67 -8.75 28.07
CA LYS A 338 -26.30 -8.55 29.40
C LYS A 338 -27.76 -8.13 29.33
N GLU A 339 -28.20 -7.51 28.24
CA GLU A 339 -29.61 -7.14 28.01
C GLU A 339 -30.45 -8.30 27.46
N LEU A 340 -29.81 -9.33 26.90
CA LEU A 340 -30.45 -10.54 26.36
C LEU A 340 -30.57 -11.71 27.37
N ASN A 341 -29.96 -11.59 28.56
CA ASN A 341 -29.96 -12.60 29.63
C ASN A 341 -30.78 -12.16 30.86
#